data_AF-A0A2V6P354-F1
#
_entry.id   AF-A0A2V6P354-F1
#
_cell.length_a   1.000
_cell.length_b   1.000
_cell.length_c   1.000
_cell.angle_alpha   90.00
_cell.angle_beta   90.00
_cell.angle_gamma   90.00
#
_symmetry.space_group_name_H-M   'P 1'
#
loop_
_entity.id
_entity.type
_entity.pdbx_description
1 polymer ?
#
loop_
_entity_poly.entity_id
_entity_poly.type
_entity_poly.pdbx_seq_one_letter_code
_entity_poly.pdbx_strand_id
1 'polypeptide(L)'
;VTDDGSPGLSDSTTFKVIVTPLSPITLGSMNLANGQFHLTLRADAGINYTLQASTNLKSWIPLTNVKAPGAEFELVDGDTALFPYRFYRVVVGP
;
A
#
# COMPACT_ATOMS: atom_id res chain seq x y z
N VAL A 1 -56.47 32.66 -6.41
CA VAL A 1 -56.36 31.27 -6.90
C VAL A 1 -55.94 31.37 -8.35
N THR A 2 -54.77 30.92 -8.79
CA THR A 2 -53.68 30.13 -8.19
C THR A 2 -52.43 30.44 -9.01
N ASP A 3 -51.27 30.42 -8.34
CA ASP A 3 -49.92 30.45 -8.92
C ASP A 3 -49.51 29.02 -9.24
N ASP A 4 -49.17 28.71 -10.50
CA ASP A 4 -48.42 27.50 -10.84
C ASP A 4 -47.85 27.53 -12.27
N GLY A 5 -46.56 27.85 -12.37
CA GLY A 5 -45.87 27.71 -13.65
C GLY A 5 -44.36 27.80 -13.58
N SER A 6 -43.72 27.31 -12.50
CA SER A 6 -42.28 27.07 -12.53
C SER A 6 -42.04 25.60 -12.83
N PRO A 7 -41.50 25.23 -14.01
CA PRO A 7 -41.01 23.87 -14.19
C PRO A 7 -39.76 23.72 -13.32
N GLY A 8 -39.82 22.78 -12.39
CA GLY A 8 -38.68 22.42 -11.56
C GLY A 8 -37.55 21.88 -12.42
N LEU A 9 -36.46 22.63 -12.53
CA LEU A 9 -35.22 22.11 -13.09
C LEU A 9 -34.43 21.47 -11.95
N SER A 10 -34.74 20.21 -11.65
CA SER A 10 -33.75 19.35 -11.01
C SER A 10 -32.76 18.92 -12.09
N ASP A 11 -31.66 19.66 -12.26
CA ASP A 11 -30.54 19.19 -13.05
C ASP A 11 -29.73 18.21 -12.18
N SER A 12 -29.87 16.91 -12.47
CA SER A 12 -29.11 15.87 -11.78
C SER A 12 -27.87 15.53 -12.61
N THR A 13 -26.77 16.24 -12.36
CA THR A 13 -25.48 15.88 -12.95
C THR A 13 -24.97 14.61 -12.29
N THR A 14 -25.12 13.48 -12.99
CA THR A 14 -24.58 12.20 -12.53
C THR A 14 -23.10 12.13 -12.91
N PHE A 15 -22.21 12.06 -11.93
CA PHE A 15 -20.80 11.71 -12.16
C PHE A 15 -20.57 10.25 -11.80
N LYS A 16 -19.94 9.50 -12.70
CA LYS A 16 -19.58 8.10 -12.47
C LYS A 16 -18.19 8.04 -11.85
N VAL A 17 -18.13 7.75 -10.56
CA VAL A 17 -16.86 7.43 -9.89
C VAL A 17 -16.52 5.97 -10.19
N ILE A 18 -15.39 5.73 -10.86
CA ILE A 18 -14.84 4.38 -11.06
C ILE A 18 -13.64 4.25 -10.12
N VAL A 19 -13.72 3.35 -9.16
CA VAL A 19 -12.59 3.00 -8.30
C VAL A 19 -11.93 1.76 -8.91
N THR A 20 -10.69 1.89 -9.35
CA THR A 20 -9.89 0.75 -9.82
C THR A 20 -9.43 -0.04 -8.59
N PRO A 21 -9.65 -1.37 -8.54
CA PRO A 21 -9.14 -2.19 -7.46
C PRO A 21 -7.60 -2.23 -7.48
N LEU A 22 -6.99 -2.39 -6.31
CA LEU A 22 -5.54 -2.58 -6.21
C LEU A 22 -5.12 -3.92 -6.82
N SER A 23 -4.02 -3.91 -7.54
CA SER A 23 -3.34 -5.11 -8.04
C SER A 23 -2.77 -5.93 -6.87
N PRO A 24 -2.70 -7.27 -6.99
CA PRO A 24 -2.01 -8.09 -6.01
C PRO A 24 -0.54 -7.69 -5.86
N ILE A 25 -0.08 -7.58 -4.61
CA ILE A 25 1.32 -7.36 -4.30
C ILE A 25 2.12 -8.61 -4.68
N THR A 26 3.23 -8.43 -5.40
CA THR A 26 4.16 -9.51 -5.72
C THR A 26 5.51 -9.24 -5.06
N LEU A 27 6.02 -10.22 -4.31
CA LEU A 27 7.37 -10.19 -3.74
C LEU A 27 8.37 -10.59 -4.83
N GLY A 28 9.37 -9.74 -5.05
CA GLY A 28 10.47 -9.97 -6.00
C GLY A 28 11.68 -10.62 -5.34
N SER A 29 12.87 -10.21 -5.78
CA SER A 29 14.13 -10.64 -5.19
C SER A 29 14.22 -10.28 -3.70
N MET A 30 14.84 -11.18 -2.95
CA MET A 30 15.16 -10.99 -1.55
C MET A 30 16.65 -11.27 -1.36
N ASN A 31 17.35 -10.38 -0.67
CA ASN A 31 18.77 -10.53 -0.40
C ASN A 31 19.12 -10.05 1.01
N LEU A 32 20.04 -10.77 1.65
CA LEU A 32 20.74 -10.29 2.83
C LEU A 32 22.18 -9.94 2.43
N ALA A 33 22.55 -8.68 2.60
CA ALA A 33 23.89 -8.20 2.36
C ALA A 33 24.25 -7.14 3.40
N ASN A 34 25.49 -7.15 3.89
CA ASN A 34 26.00 -6.16 4.84
C ASN A 34 25.15 -5.98 6.11
N GLY A 35 24.52 -7.06 6.59
CA GLY A 35 23.65 -7.04 7.77
C GLY A 35 22.27 -6.41 7.54
N GLN A 36 21.89 -6.15 6.28
CA GLN A 36 20.61 -5.56 5.89
C GLN A 36 19.81 -6.56 5.04
N PHE A 37 18.50 -6.55 5.22
CA PHE A 37 17.56 -7.29 4.38
C PHE A 37 16.96 -6.35 3.35
N HIS A 38 16.99 -6.75 2.08
CA HIS A 38 16.40 -6.03 0.97
C HIS A 38 15.32 -6.89 0.32
N LEU A 39 14.20 -6.26 -0.01
CA LEU A 39 13.06 -6.87 -0.68
C LEU A 39 12.63 -5.98 -1.84
N THR A 40 12.71 -6.52 -3.05
CA THR A 40 12.06 -5.91 -4.21
C THR A 40 10.56 -6.18 -4.13
N LEU A 41 9.76 -5.13 -4.30
CA LEU A 41 8.31 -5.18 -4.27
C LEU A 41 7.74 -4.72 -5.60
N ARG A 42 6.79 -5.47 -6.15
CA ARG A 42 5.98 -5.05 -7.30
C ARG A 42 4.54 -4.81 -6.85
N ALA A 43 4.08 -3.57 -7.01
CA ALA A 43 2.79 -3.12 -6.52
C ALA A 43 2.33 -1.85 -7.26
N ASP A 44 1.13 -1.36 -6.98
CA ASP A 44 0.59 -0.18 -7.67
C ASP A 44 1.35 1.10 -7.29
N ALA A 45 1.84 1.81 -8.29
CA ALA A 45 2.54 3.08 -8.09
C ALA A 45 1.62 4.11 -7.41
N GLY A 46 2.19 4.91 -6.52
CA GLY A 46 1.49 5.97 -5.82
C GLY A 46 0.68 5.54 -4.59
N ILE A 47 0.56 4.24 -4.32
CA ILE A 47 -0.07 3.68 -3.12
C ILE A 47 0.94 3.58 -1.98
N ASN A 48 0.49 3.76 -0.73
CA ASN A 48 1.33 3.56 0.44
C ASN A 48 1.44 2.07 0.78
N TYR A 49 2.65 1.60 1.04
CA TYR A 49 2.92 0.25 1.51
C TYR A 49 3.77 0.29 2.77
N THR A 50 3.48 -0.62 3.70
CA THR A 50 4.21 -0.78 4.96
C THR A 50 4.96 -2.09 4.97
N LEU A 51 6.29 -2.04 5.11
CA LEU A 51 7.06 -3.22 5.48
C LEU A 51 6.86 -3.49 6.96
N GLN A 52 6.41 -4.69 7.31
CA GLN A 52 6.31 -5.15 8.68
C GLN A 52 7.25 -6.32 8.92
N ALA A 53 7.78 -6.39 10.14
CA ALA A 53 8.59 -7.52 10.58
C ALA A 53 8.04 -8.16 11.85
N SER A 54 8.39 -9.42 12.05
CA SER A 54 8.06 -10.21 13.23
C SER A 54 9.22 -11.13 13.59
N THR A 55 9.36 -11.43 14.89
CA THR A 55 10.27 -12.48 15.38
C THR A 55 9.55 -13.80 15.67
N ASN A 56 8.21 -13.83 15.59
CA ASN A 56 7.40 -14.97 16.02
C ASN A 56 6.17 -15.27 15.15
N LEU A 57 6.03 -14.60 13.99
CA LEU A 57 4.89 -14.67 13.06
C LEU A 57 3.53 -14.23 13.60
N LYS A 58 3.44 -13.85 14.88
CA LYS A 58 2.20 -13.44 15.55
C LYS A 58 2.14 -11.93 15.75
N SER A 59 3.21 -11.37 16.31
CA SER A 59 3.33 -9.94 16.60
C SER A 59 4.12 -9.28 15.49
N TRP A 60 3.49 -8.35 14.78
CA TRP A 60 4.07 -7.65 13.63
C TRP A 60 4.26 -6.17 13.97
N ILE A 61 5.47 -5.66 13.74
CA ILE A 61 5.80 -4.24 13.93
C ILE A 61 6.04 -3.57 12.56
N PRO A 62 5.59 -2.33 12.36
CA PRO A 62 5.96 -1.56 11.16
C PRO A 62 7.44 -1.18 11.22
N LEU A 63 8.15 -1.36 10.10
CA LEU A 63 9.54 -0.92 9.94
C LEU A 63 9.62 0.37 9.13
N THR A 64 8.93 0.43 7.99
CA THR A 64 8.90 1.61 7.13
C THR A 64 7.58 1.73 6.39
N ASN A 65 7.23 2.95 5.99
CA ASN A 65 6.10 3.28 5.14
C ASN A 65 6.61 4.02 3.90
N VAL A 66 6.29 3.50 2.72
CA VAL A 66 6.76 4.06 1.45
C VAL A 66 5.57 4.26 0.52
N LYS A 67 5.44 5.47 -0.03
CA LYS A 67 4.59 5.72 -1.19
C LYS A 67 5.31 5.18 -2.41
N ALA A 68 4.74 4.17 -3.07
CA ALA A 68 5.37 3.48 -4.19
C ALA A 68 5.80 4.49 -5.28
N PRO A 69 7.10 4.66 -5.54
CA PRO A 69 7.60 5.63 -6.53
C PRO A 69 7.38 5.15 -7.97
N GLY A 70 7.11 3.86 -8.16
CA GLY A 70 6.85 3.20 -9.43
C GLY A 70 6.25 1.82 -9.19
N ALA A 71 6.08 1.05 -10.27
CA ALA A 71 5.49 -0.29 -10.20
C ALA A 71 6.43 -1.34 -9.55
N GLU A 72 7.72 -1.05 -9.47
CA GLU A 72 8.73 -1.86 -8.80
C GLU A 72 9.63 -0.95 -7.97
N PHE A 73 9.88 -1.32 -6.71
CA PHE A 73 10.75 -0.56 -5.79
C PHE A 73 11.32 -1.48 -4.70
N GLU A 74 12.35 -1.02 -4.00
CA GLU A 74 12.99 -1.79 -2.92
C GLU A 74 12.54 -1.30 -1.54
N LEU A 75 12.36 -2.24 -0.63
CA LEU A 75 12.18 -2.03 0.80
C LEU A 75 13.37 -2.63 1.56
N VAL A 76 13.85 -1.93 2.58
CA VAL A 76 15.05 -2.32 3.33
C VAL A 76 14.77 -2.36 4.82
N ASP A 77 15.29 -3.40 5.49
CA ASP A 77 15.40 -3.50 6.94
C ASP A 77 16.89 -3.52 7.34
N GLY A 78 17.34 -2.37 7.86
CA GLY A 78 18.73 -2.17 8.28
C GLY A 78 19.11 -2.87 9.58
N ASP A 79 18.13 -3.30 10.37
CA ASP A 79 18.35 -3.88 11.70
C ASP A 79 18.28 -5.40 11.68
N THR A 80 18.14 -6.05 10.51
CA THR A 80 17.91 -7.51 10.43
C THR A 80 18.97 -8.33 11.17
N ALA A 81 20.23 -7.86 11.20
CA ALA A 81 21.31 -8.55 11.89
C ALA A 81 21.15 -8.60 13.43
N LEU A 82 20.30 -7.74 14.02
CA LEU A 82 20.02 -7.73 15.46
C LEU A 82 19.05 -8.86 15.88
N PHE A 83 18.47 -9.57 14.93
CA PHE A 83 17.45 -10.58 15.20
C PHE A 83 17.89 -11.93 14.61
N PRO A 84 17.94 -13.02 15.41
CA PRO A 84 18.38 -14.32 14.93
C PRO A 84 17.41 -14.92 13.89
N TYR A 85 16.12 -14.57 14.01
CA TYR A 85 15.09 -14.90 13.05
C TYR A 85 14.20 -13.68 12.87
N ARG A 86 13.98 -13.29 11.62
CA ARG A 86 13.11 -12.17 11.26
C ARG A 86 12.25 -12.56 10.08
N PHE A 87 10.95 -12.38 10.22
CA PHE A 87 9.93 -12.67 9.22
C PHE A 87 9.36 -11.37 8.71
N TYR A 88 9.01 -11.31 7.43
CA TYR A 88 8.57 -10.09 6.77
C TYR A 88 7.20 -10.28 6.12
N ARG A 89 6.40 -9.22 6.13
CA ARG A 89 5.20 -9.10 5.30
C ARG A 89 5.05 -7.65 4.85
N VAL A 90 4.42 -7.47 3.71
CA VAL A 90 4.03 -6.15 3.22
C VAL A 90 2.51 -6.03 3.32
N VAL A 91 2.05 -4.89 3.81
CA VAL A 91 0.63 -4.54 3.85
C VAL A 91 0.42 -3.22 3.12
N VAL A 92 -0.78 -3.03 2.57
CA VAL A 92 -1.21 -1.71 2.08
C VAL A 92 -1.27 -0.79 3.31
N GLY A 93 -0.52 0.31 3.25
CA GLY A 93 -0.51 1.33 4.28
C GLY A 93 -1.78 2.19 4.23
N PRO A 94 -2.05 2.98 5.28
CA PRO A 94 -3.16 3.93 5.30
C PRO A 94 -3.04 5.01 4.20
#